data_AF-A0A223PDJ1-F1
#
_entry.id   AF-A0A223PDJ1-F1
#
_cell.length_a   1.000
_cell.length_b   1.000
_cell.length_c   1.000
_cell.angle_alpha   90.00
_cell.angle_beta   90.00
_cell.angle_gamma   90.00
#
_symmetry.space_group_name_H-M   'P 1'
#
loop_
_entity.id
_entity.type
_entity.pdbx_description
1 polymer ?
#
loop_
_entity_poly.entity_id
_entity_poly.type
_entity_poly.pdbx_seq_one_letter_code
_entity_poly.pdbx_strand_id
1 'polypeptide(L)'
;MLLEFDRVAFQLKGNDCYRPEVGTREGGNTMDVDYFLKRRVDAIVQFYEEASSRFVETMGKIEKEEPPFEPVYAEDGEPQFLDEWLQQSYSLDLIGRSAISNLSNTLKIYFETWSKLLWKNPQACREAAPELFKRSFVRGYVACFAEVTGLDLVNCAADIDVIEQIILARNLDGHAGSLTSEAIRHNKSTLTKFPVPLFTDPNDMYWPRSNIENDPFGFGGPALHVSAHAFRHAAEQVRVLSNWLEEPLRKFKYGGGRTQSTDE
;
A
#
# COMPACT_ATOMS: atom_id res chain seq x y z
N MET A 1 7.42 -0.89 -14.60
CA MET A 1 7.49 -2.07 -15.50
C MET A 1 6.06 -2.44 -15.93
N LEU A 2 5.56 -1.83 -17.01
CA LEU A 2 4.13 -1.91 -17.42
C LEU A 2 3.74 -3.21 -18.17
N LEU A 3 4.70 -4.10 -18.44
CA LEU A 3 4.56 -5.22 -19.37
C LEU A 3 3.76 -6.44 -18.84
N GLU A 4 3.29 -6.45 -17.59
CA GLU A 4 2.55 -7.61 -17.04
C GLU A 4 1.02 -7.49 -17.12
N PHE A 5 0.46 -6.33 -17.50
CA PHE A 5 -1.00 -6.19 -17.66
C PHE A 5 -1.51 -6.79 -18.99
N ASP A 6 -0.70 -6.79 -20.04
CA ASP A 6 -1.10 -7.06 -21.43
C ASP A 6 -1.42 -8.53 -21.79
N ARG A 7 -1.47 -9.46 -20.83
CA ARG A 7 -1.63 -10.89 -21.13
C ARG A 7 -2.72 -11.63 -20.39
N VAL A 8 -3.52 -10.96 -19.56
CA VAL A 8 -4.59 -11.63 -18.81
C VAL A 8 -5.94 -11.26 -19.39
N ALA A 9 -6.47 -12.14 -20.25
CA ALA A 9 -7.84 -12.03 -20.73
C ALA A 9 -8.81 -12.25 -19.56
N PHE A 10 -9.57 -11.22 -19.18
CA PHE A 10 -10.64 -11.33 -18.20
C PHE A 10 -11.85 -12.00 -18.84
N GLN A 11 -12.08 -13.28 -18.55
CA GLN A 11 -13.33 -13.96 -18.93
C GLN A 11 -14.41 -13.72 -17.86
N LEU A 12 -14.88 -12.47 -17.76
CA LEU A 12 -16.04 -12.15 -16.92
C LEU A 12 -17.28 -12.83 -17.53
N LYS A 13 -17.95 -13.71 -16.76
CA LYS A 13 -19.18 -14.34 -17.22
C LYS A 13 -20.27 -13.28 -17.34
N GLY A 14 -20.84 -13.13 -18.54
CA GLY A 14 -21.74 -12.02 -18.92
C GLY A 14 -23.03 -11.85 -18.10
N ASN A 15 -23.32 -12.75 -17.15
CA ASN A 15 -24.50 -12.69 -16.27
C ASN A 15 -24.19 -12.21 -14.83
N ASP A 16 -22.92 -11.94 -14.48
CA ASP A 16 -22.51 -11.65 -13.10
C ASP A 16 -22.52 -10.15 -12.74
N CYS A 17 -22.58 -9.25 -13.74
CA CYS A 17 -22.66 -7.81 -13.52
C CYS A 17 -24.05 -7.40 -13.04
N TYR A 18 -24.14 -6.57 -12.01
CA TYR A 18 -25.40 -5.95 -11.62
C TYR A 18 -25.80 -4.92 -12.68
N ARG A 19 -26.67 -5.31 -13.62
CA ARG A 19 -27.43 -4.34 -14.43
C ARG A 19 -28.55 -3.81 -13.53
N PRO A 20 -28.63 -2.50 -13.23
CA PRO A 20 -29.80 -1.98 -12.55
C PRO A 20 -31.03 -2.29 -13.38
N GLU A 21 -32.03 -2.94 -12.78
CA GLU A 21 -33.34 -3.09 -13.39
C GLU A 21 -33.88 -1.68 -13.68
N VAL A 22 -34.31 -1.47 -14.92
CA VAL A 22 -34.86 -0.19 -15.37
C VAL A 22 -36.19 0.02 -14.64
N GLY A 23 -36.16 0.63 -13.46
CA GLY A 23 -37.37 0.90 -12.71
C GLY A 23 -37.13 1.10 -11.22
N THR A 24 -36.84 2.34 -10.83
CA THR A 24 -37.61 3.12 -9.83
C THR A 24 -36.76 4.32 -9.42
N ARG A 25 -37.33 5.51 -9.59
CA ARG A 25 -36.83 6.74 -8.98
C ARG A 25 -37.15 6.67 -7.50
N GLU A 26 -36.14 6.77 -6.65
CA GLU A 26 -36.20 7.43 -5.34
C GLU A 26 -34.76 7.63 -4.86
N GLY A 27 -34.49 8.78 -4.22
CA GLY A 27 -33.15 9.23 -3.82
C GLY A 27 -32.49 8.35 -2.76
N GLY A 28 -32.08 7.14 -3.14
CA GLY A 28 -31.27 6.26 -2.32
C GLY A 28 -29.86 6.82 -2.21
N ASN A 29 -29.39 7.02 -0.98
CA ASN A 29 -28.00 7.37 -0.67
C ASN A 29 -27.03 6.45 -1.41
N THR A 30 -26.50 6.89 -2.54
CA THR A 30 -25.37 6.22 -3.19
C THR A 30 -24.19 6.34 -2.24
N MET A 31 -23.61 5.22 -1.81
CA MET A 31 -22.43 5.23 -0.96
C MET A 31 -21.29 5.94 -1.67
N ASP A 32 -20.73 6.97 -1.04
CA ASP A 32 -19.54 7.67 -1.53
C ASP A 32 -18.29 6.91 -1.08
N VAL A 33 -17.93 5.87 -1.87
CA VAL A 33 -16.82 4.96 -1.56
C VAL A 33 -15.49 5.73 -1.50
N ASP A 34 -15.28 6.68 -2.41
CA ASP A 34 -14.12 7.57 -2.45
C ASP A 34 -13.96 8.39 -1.17
N TYR A 35 -15.04 9.03 -0.70
CA TYR A 35 -15.03 9.80 0.54
C TYR A 35 -14.58 8.95 1.72
N PHE A 36 -15.13 7.73 1.86
CA PHE A 36 -14.76 6.83 2.95
C PHE A 36 -13.32 6.31 2.84
N LEU A 37 -12.82 6.07 1.63
CA LEU A 37 -11.41 5.75 1.40
C LEU A 37 -10.52 6.91 1.85
N LYS A 38 -10.75 8.11 1.31
CA LYS A 38 -9.94 9.31 1.59
C LYS A 38 -9.93 9.65 3.07
N ARG A 39 -11.11 9.63 3.72
CA ARG A 39 -11.22 9.87 5.17
C ARG A 39 -10.40 8.87 6.00
N ARG A 40 -10.35 7.60 5.60
CA ARG A 40 -9.52 6.59 6.27
C ARG A 40 -8.04 6.82 6.02
N VAL A 41 -7.65 7.15 4.78
CA VAL A 41 -6.26 7.48 4.44
C VAL A 41 -5.81 8.72 5.22
N ASP A 42 -6.63 9.78 5.33
CA ASP A 42 -6.36 10.97 6.14
C ASP A 42 -6.10 10.62 7.60
N ALA A 43 -6.96 9.82 8.21
CA ALA A 43 -6.80 9.39 9.60
C ALA A 43 -5.54 8.54 9.81
N ILE A 44 -5.18 7.70 8.84
CA ILE A 44 -3.96 6.88 8.88
C ILE A 44 -2.70 7.75 8.74
N VAL A 45 -2.74 8.78 7.87
CA VAL A 45 -1.65 9.76 7.72
C VAL A 45 -1.45 10.53 9.02
N GLN A 46 -2.53 11.06 9.58
CA GLN A 46 -2.50 11.77 10.86
C GLN A 46 -1.95 10.89 11.98
N PHE A 47 -2.42 9.64 12.09
CA PHE A 47 -1.92 8.68 13.08
C PHE A 47 -0.40 8.51 12.99
N TYR A 48 0.13 8.26 11.79
CA TYR A 48 1.57 8.09 11.61
C TYR A 48 2.34 9.34 12.04
N GLU A 49 1.92 10.52 11.60
CA GLU A 49 2.61 11.78 11.90
C GLU A 49 2.61 12.11 13.39
N GLU A 50 1.45 12.02 14.03
CA GLU A 50 1.32 12.32 15.45
C GLU A 50 2.07 11.30 16.31
N ALA A 51 1.92 10.01 16.00
CA ALA A 51 2.57 8.95 16.77
C ALA A 51 4.09 8.95 16.59
N SER A 52 4.62 9.21 15.38
CA SER A 52 6.06 9.21 15.11
C SER A 52 6.79 10.43 15.66
N SER A 53 6.10 11.57 15.81
CA SER A 53 6.72 12.87 16.10
C SER A 53 7.69 12.86 17.28
N ARG A 54 7.31 12.23 18.41
CA ARG A 54 8.12 12.18 19.63
C ARG A 54 9.37 11.30 19.50
N PHE A 55 9.25 10.20 18.79
CA PHE A 55 10.38 9.29 18.56
C PHE A 55 11.42 9.97 17.67
N VAL A 56 10.97 10.61 16.57
CA VAL A 56 11.83 11.39 15.67
C VAL A 56 12.49 12.57 16.40
N GLU A 57 11.73 13.30 17.22
CA GLU A 57 12.27 14.39 18.05
C GLU A 57 13.38 13.88 18.98
N THR A 58 13.14 12.74 19.64
CA THR A 58 14.08 12.16 20.61
C THR A 58 15.36 11.67 19.93
N MET A 59 15.23 10.91 18.84
CA MET A 59 16.38 10.47 18.04
C MET A 59 17.21 11.66 17.55
N GLY A 60 16.54 12.71 17.05
CA GLY A 60 17.20 13.91 16.58
C GLY A 60 17.92 14.70 17.68
N LYS A 61 17.45 14.65 18.94
CA LYS A 61 18.17 15.25 20.07
C LYS A 61 19.40 14.43 20.46
N ILE A 62 19.29 13.10 20.45
CA ILE A 62 20.43 12.20 20.72
C ILE A 62 21.53 12.44 19.67
N GLU A 63 21.18 12.45 18.38
CA GLU A 63 22.13 12.65 17.28
C GLU A 63 22.82 14.02 17.29
N LYS A 64 22.17 15.04 17.87
CA LYS A 64 22.70 16.40 17.97
C LYS A 64 23.30 16.71 19.34
N GLU A 65 23.29 15.75 20.25
CA GLU A 65 23.75 15.92 21.63
C GLU A 65 23.02 17.07 22.35
N GLU A 66 21.70 17.20 22.12
CA GLU A 66 20.85 18.24 22.72
C GLU A 66 20.24 17.77 24.06
N PRO A 67 19.99 18.67 25.05
CA PRO A 67 19.36 18.32 26.31
C PRO A 67 18.07 17.49 26.15
N PRO A 68 17.89 16.39 26.91
CA PRO A 68 18.74 15.89 28.01
C PRO A 68 19.87 14.93 27.59
N PHE A 69 20.17 14.78 26.30
CA PHE A 69 21.09 13.77 25.75
C PHE A 69 22.48 14.33 25.46
N GLU A 70 23.06 15.05 26.41
CA GLU A 70 24.44 15.54 26.33
C GLU A 70 25.39 14.44 26.83
N PRO A 71 26.35 13.96 26.02
CA PRO A 71 27.25 12.87 26.42
C PRO A 71 28.26 13.35 27.47
N VAL A 72 28.44 12.54 28.52
CA VAL A 72 29.45 12.73 29.57
C VAL A 72 30.59 11.78 29.32
N TYR A 73 31.84 12.25 29.15
CA TYR A 73 33.00 11.41 28.83
C TYR A 73 32.96 9.98 29.43
N ALA A 74 33.05 8.97 28.56
CA ALA A 74 33.08 7.55 28.91
C ALA A 74 34.33 6.89 28.28
N GLU A 75 34.98 5.98 29.01
CA GLU A 75 36.22 5.33 28.58
C GLU A 75 36.00 4.07 27.72
N ASP A 76 34.77 3.56 27.63
CA ASP A 76 34.42 2.34 26.88
C ASP A 76 34.31 2.55 25.37
N GLY A 77 34.16 3.80 24.91
CA GLY A 77 34.06 4.16 23.50
C GLY A 77 32.68 3.87 22.88
N GLU A 78 31.70 3.45 23.68
CA GLU A 78 30.33 3.22 23.22
C GLU A 78 29.57 4.56 23.16
N PRO A 79 28.72 4.79 22.14
CA PRO A 79 27.87 5.97 22.10
C PRO A 79 26.93 5.97 23.30
N GLN A 80 27.00 7.04 24.10
CA GLN A 80 26.00 7.26 25.15
C GLN A 80 24.64 7.42 24.51
N PHE A 81 23.63 6.80 25.12
CA PHE A 81 22.24 6.77 24.65
C PHE A 81 21.98 5.88 23.42
N LEU A 82 22.89 4.95 23.08
CA LEU A 82 22.66 3.99 22.00
C LEU A 82 21.39 3.17 22.23
N ASP A 83 21.18 2.63 23.42
CA ASP A 83 20.00 1.82 23.75
C ASP A 83 18.70 2.63 23.64
N GLU A 84 18.70 3.87 24.13
CA GLU A 84 17.58 4.78 24.00
C GLU A 84 17.26 5.08 22.54
N TRP A 85 18.29 5.35 21.71
CA TRP A 85 18.14 5.59 20.28
C TRP A 85 17.57 4.36 19.57
N LEU A 86 18.10 3.16 19.85
CA LEU A 86 17.61 1.90 19.29
C LEU A 86 16.14 1.66 19.67
N GLN A 87 15.78 1.90 20.93
CA GLN A 87 14.41 1.78 21.39
C GLN A 87 13.46 2.77 20.69
N GLN A 88 13.90 4.01 20.45
CA GLN A 88 13.10 4.99 19.69
C GLN A 88 12.94 4.55 18.23
N SER A 89 14.02 4.08 17.60
CA SER A 89 14.02 3.60 16.22
C SER A 89 13.07 2.41 16.04
N TYR A 90 13.13 1.44 16.95
CA TYR A 90 12.22 0.30 16.94
C TYR A 90 10.74 0.71 17.08
N SER A 91 10.46 1.66 17.97
CA SER A 91 9.12 2.21 18.16
C SER A 91 8.60 2.92 16.91
N LEU A 92 9.48 3.67 16.23
CA LEU A 92 9.18 4.33 14.96
C LEU A 92 8.85 3.31 13.86
N ASP A 93 9.63 2.24 13.74
CA ASP A 93 9.37 1.18 12.78
C ASP A 93 8.06 0.44 13.07
N LEU A 94 7.70 0.24 14.35
CA LEU A 94 6.41 -0.36 14.72
C LEU A 94 5.22 0.52 14.28
N ILE A 95 5.31 1.84 14.49
CA ILE A 95 4.31 2.81 14.03
C ILE A 95 4.19 2.77 12.52
N GLY A 96 5.32 2.81 11.81
CA GLY A 96 5.37 2.74 10.36
C GLY A 96 4.71 1.48 9.80
N ARG A 97 5.04 0.31 10.35
CA ARG A 97 4.45 -0.98 9.96
C ARG A 97 2.95 -1.02 10.22
N SER A 98 2.50 -0.53 11.37
CA SER A 98 1.07 -0.42 11.69
C SER A 98 0.34 0.49 10.69
N ALA A 99 0.92 1.63 10.35
CA ALA A 99 0.33 2.57 9.40
C ALA A 99 0.23 1.96 7.98
N ILE A 100 1.29 1.30 7.49
CA ILE A 100 1.29 0.56 6.21
C ILE A 100 0.23 -0.55 6.22
N SER A 101 0.13 -1.31 7.31
CA SER A 101 -0.85 -2.40 7.44
C SER A 101 -2.28 -1.88 7.33
N ASN A 102 -2.59 -0.76 8.01
CA ASN A 102 -3.88 -0.10 7.92
C ASN A 102 -4.16 0.47 6.52
N LEU A 103 -3.15 1.02 5.84
CA LEU A 103 -3.28 1.52 4.47
C LEU A 103 -3.58 0.39 3.48
N SER A 104 -2.84 -0.71 3.56
CA SER A 104 -3.08 -1.95 2.79
C SER A 104 -4.50 -2.48 3.02
N ASN A 105 -4.94 -2.57 4.28
CA ASN A 105 -6.28 -3.05 4.61
C ASN A 105 -7.38 -2.11 4.08
N THR A 106 -7.18 -0.81 4.19
CA THR A 106 -8.10 0.19 3.65
C THR A 106 -8.27 0.05 2.14
N LEU A 107 -7.17 -0.15 1.40
CA LEU A 107 -7.20 -0.38 -0.04
C LEU A 107 -7.92 -1.69 -0.41
N LYS A 108 -7.69 -2.76 0.37
CA LYS A 108 -8.42 -4.03 0.18
C LYS A 108 -9.93 -3.85 0.36
N ILE A 109 -10.34 -3.15 1.41
CA ILE A 109 -11.76 -2.85 1.69
C ILE A 109 -12.35 -2.00 0.56
N TYR A 110 -11.63 -1.00 0.06
CA TYR A 110 -12.05 -0.18 -1.07
C TYR A 110 -12.40 -1.04 -2.30
N PHE A 111 -11.48 -1.91 -2.71
CA PHE A 111 -11.71 -2.79 -3.86
C PHE A 111 -12.83 -3.80 -3.63
N GLU A 112 -12.90 -4.40 -2.43
CA GLU A 112 -13.96 -5.35 -2.10
C GLU A 112 -15.34 -4.68 -2.04
N THR A 113 -15.42 -3.43 -1.60
CA THR A 113 -16.65 -2.63 -1.63
C THR A 113 -17.10 -2.40 -3.07
N TRP A 114 -16.21 -1.91 -3.93
CA TRP A 114 -16.52 -1.76 -5.36
C TRP A 114 -16.94 -3.07 -6.01
N SER A 115 -16.26 -4.18 -5.68
CA SER A 115 -16.62 -5.49 -6.20
C SER A 115 -18.05 -5.91 -5.84
N LYS A 116 -18.44 -5.71 -4.58
CA LYS A 116 -19.81 -5.99 -4.12
C LYS A 116 -20.86 -5.07 -4.77
N LEU A 117 -20.49 -3.84 -5.11
CA LEU A 117 -21.38 -2.90 -5.78
C LEU A 117 -21.57 -3.25 -7.25
N LEU A 118 -20.53 -3.73 -7.92
CA LEU A 118 -20.53 -3.99 -9.36
C LEU A 118 -21.10 -5.37 -9.74
N TRP A 119 -20.84 -6.40 -8.93
CA TRP A 119 -21.18 -7.79 -9.26
C TRP A 119 -22.06 -8.46 -8.22
N LYS A 120 -22.90 -9.39 -8.68
CA LYS A 120 -23.66 -10.29 -7.79
C LYS A 120 -22.74 -11.25 -7.04
N ASN A 121 -21.69 -11.72 -7.72
CA ASN A 121 -20.60 -12.48 -7.12
C ASN A 121 -19.42 -11.54 -6.82
N PRO A 122 -19.14 -11.20 -5.55
CA PRO A 122 -18.00 -10.35 -5.18
C PRO A 122 -16.62 -10.94 -5.53
N GLN A 123 -16.56 -12.23 -5.89
CA GLN A 123 -15.34 -12.91 -6.32
C GLN A 123 -15.16 -12.94 -7.84
N ALA A 124 -16.06 -12.32 -8.62
CA ALA A 124 -16.01 -12.34 -10.10
C ALA A 124 -14.62 -11.94 -10.64
N CYS A 125 -14.00 -10.88 -10.12
CA CYS A 125 -12.64 -10.51 -10.52
C CYS A 125 -11.59 -11.58 -10.21
N ARG A 126 -11.67 -12.21 -9.02
CA ARG A 126 -10.70 -13.23 -8.60
C ARG A 126 -10.84 -14.50 -9.40
N GLU A 127 -12.07 -14.89 -9.70
CA GLU A 127 -12.38 -16.06 -10.53
C GLU A 127 -11.98 -15.86 -11.99
N ALA A 128 -12.12 -14.64 -12.52
CA ALA A 128 -11.74 -14.32 -13.89
C ALA A 128 -10.22 -14.26 -14.11
N ALA A 129 -9.43 -13.91 -13.09
CA ALA A 129 -7.99 -13.75 -13.19
C ALA A 129 -7.22 -14.25 -11.94
N PRO A 130 -7.34 -15.54 -11.55
CA PRO A 130 -6.78 -16.05 -10.29
C PRO A 130 -5.26 -15.88 -10.19
N GLU A 131 -4.54 -16.03 -11.30
CA GLU A 131 -3.07 -15.88 -11.32
C GLU A 131 -2.62 -14.44 -11.03
N LEU A 132 -3.39 -13.43 -11.44
CA LEU A 132 -3.07 -12.03 -11.16
C LEU A 132 -3.26 -11.72 -9.67
N PHE A 133 -4.34 -12.25 -9.08
CA PHE A 133 -4.63 -12.10 -7.65
C PHE A 133 -3.67 -12.87 -6.74
N LYS A 134 -3.09 -13.99 -7.20
CA LYS A 134 -2.01 -14.69 -6.48
C LYS A 134 -0.75 -13.84 -6.37
N ARG A 135 -0.45 -13.02 -7.38
CA ARG A 135 0.71 -12.13 -7.40
C ARG A 135 0.46 -10.83 -6.63
N SER A 136 -0.64 -10.15 -6.95
CA SER A 136 -1.02 -8.88 -6.33
C SER A 136 -2.51 -8.65 -6.46
N PHE A 137 -3.22 -8.58 -5.34
CA PHE A 137 -4.66 -8.26 -5.35
C PHE A 137 -4.92 -6.86 -5.91
N VAL A 138 -3.99 -5.92 -5.75
CA VAL A 138 -4.10 -4.56 -6.29
C VAL A 138 -4.14 -4.63 -7.81
N ARG A 139 -3.16 -5.29 -8.43
CA ARG A 139 -3.14 -5.49 -9.89
C ARG A 139 -4.37 -6.24 -10.37
N GLY A 140 -4.79 -7.26 -9.63
CA GLY A 140 -6.00 -8.03 -9.90
C GLY A 140 -7.25 -7.17 -10.01
N TYR A 141 -7.51 -6.33 -9.00
CA TYR A 141 -8.68 -5.45 -9.01
C TYR A 141 -8.55 -4.33 -10.03
N VAL A 142 -7.39 -3.68 -10.13
CA VAL A 142 -7.17 -2.59 -11.08
C VAL A 142 -7.39 -3.06 -12.52
N ALA A 143 -6.86 -4.23 -12.89
CA ALA A 143 -7.09 -4.80 -14.22
C ALA A 143 -8.56 -5.18 -14.44
N CYS A 144 -9.21 -5.80 -13.45
CA CYS A 144 -10.63 -6.15 -13.54
C CYS A 144 -11.52 -4.91 -13.72
N PHE A 145 -11.22 -3.83 -12.99
CA PHE A 145 -11.98 -2.59 -13.03
C PHE A 145 -11.75 -1.85 -14.34
N ALA A 146 -10.52 -1.87 -14.85
CA ALA A 146 -10.19 -1.30 -16.14
C ALA A 146 -10.91 -2.01 -17.28
N GLU A 147 -10.97 -3.34 -17.26
CA GLU A 147 -11.69 -4.14 -18.26
C GLU A 147 -13.16 -3.74 -18.36
N VAL A 148 -13.87 -3.62 -17.23
CA VAL A 148 -15.31 -3.30 -17.25
C VAL A 148 -15.61 -1.84 -17.55
N THR A 149 -14.71 -0.92 -17.18
CA THR A 149 -14.89 0.51 -17.39
C THR A 149 -14.32 1.00 -18.72
N GLY A 150 -13.53 0.17 -19.42
CA GLY A 150 -12.79 0.56 -20.62
C GLY A 150 -11.62 1.52 -20.34
N LEU A 151 -11.08 1.51 -19.11
CA LEU A 151 -9.90 2.31 -18.78
C LEU A 151 -8.63 1.71 -19.37
N ASP A 152 -7.74 2.58 -19.81
CA ASP A 152 -6.40 2.20 -20.27
C ASP A 152 -5.42 2.11 -19.11
N LEU A 153 -4.97 0.90 -18.81
CA LEU A 153 -3.98 0.61 -17.76
C LEU A 153 -2.60 1.22 -18.06
N VAL A 154 -2.26 1.46 -19.32
CA VAL A 154 -0.99 2.09 -19.72
C VAL A 154 -0.94 3.53 -19.23
N ASN A 155 -2.10 4.21 -19.22
CA ASN A 155 -2.27 5.58 -18.77
C ASN A 155 -2.83 5.67 -17.34
N CYS A 156 -2.52 4.67 -16.50
CA CYS A 156 -2.86 4.74 -15.08
C CYS A 156 -2.13 5.91 -14.42
N ALA A 157 -2.88 6.82 -13.78
CA ALA A 157 -2.30 8.01 -13.16
C ALA A 157 -1.48 7.68 -11.89
N ALA A 158 -1.76 6.55 -11.25
CA ALA A 158 -1.10 6.13 -10.03
C ALA A 158 0.10 5.22 -10.32
N ASP A 159 1.13 5.36 -9.49
CA ASP A 159 2.25 4.43 -9.44
C ASP A 159 1.82 3.14 -8.73
N ILE A 160 1.40 2.15 -9.52
CA ILE A 160 1.00 0.83 -9.02
C ILE A 160 2.17 0.09 -8.37
N ASP A 161 3.41 0.37 -8.79
CA ASP A 161 4.61 -0.25 -8.22
C ASP A 161 4.82 0.25 -6.78
N VAL A 162 4.54 1.53 -6.49
CA VAL A 162 4.51 2.08 -5.12
C VAL A 162 3.41 1.45 -4.28
N ILE A 163 2.19 1.33 -4.80
CA ILE A 163 1.06 0.74 -4.07
C ILE A 163 1.30 -0.74 -3.78
N GLU A 164 1.92 -1.47 -4.71
CA GLU A 164 2.29 -2.86 -4.51
C GLU A 164 3.30 -3.03 -3.38
N GLN A 165 4.25 -2.10 -3.22
CA GLN A 165 5.20 -2.13 -2.11
C GLN A 165 4.53 -1.95 -0.74
N ILE A 166 3.38 -1.27 -0.65
CA ILE A 166 2.57 -1.22 0.60
C ILE A 166 2.16 -2.64 1.00
N ILE A 167 1.72 -3.45 0.03
CA ILE A 167 1.26 -4.82 0.27
C ILE A 167 2.42 -5.74 0.64
N LEU A 168 3.55 -5.60 -0.07
CA LEU A 168 4.75 -6.37 0.23
C LEU A 168 5.28 -6.06 1.63
N ALA A 169 5.39 -4.78 1.99
CA ALA A 169 5.81 -4.36 3.32
C ALA A 169 4.87 -4.90 4.42
N ARG A 170 3.55 -4.82 4.21
CA ARG A 170 2.56 -5.40 5.14
C ARG A 170 2.73 -6.91 5.32
N ASN A 171 3.11 -7.64 4.26
CA ASN A 171 3.27 -9.09 4.33
C ASN A 171 4.57 -9.51 5.04
N LEU A 172 5.60 -8.65 5.06
CA LEU A 172 6.84 -8.92 5.82
C LEU A 172 6.58 -8.91 7.33
N ASP A 173 5.70 -8.03 7.82
CA ASP A 173 5.35 -7.93 9.24
C ASP A 173 4.65 -9.17 9.81
N GLY A 174 4.12 -10.04 8.93
CA GLY A 174 3.57 -11.33 9.33
C GLY A 174 4.62 -12.41 9.66
N HIS A 175 5.90 -12.13 9.40
CA HIS A 175 7.03 -13.05 9.58
C HIS A 175 8.12 -12.43 10.45
N ALA A 176 7.74 -11.93 11.63
CA ALA A 176 8.71 -11.50 12.63
C ALA A 176 9.77 -12.60 12.83
N GLY A 177 11.04 -12.21 12.71
CA GLY A 177 12.18 -13.13 12.71
C GLY A 177 12.49 -13.73 14.08
N SER A 178 13.78 -13.82 14.41
CA SER A 178 14.23 -14.24 15.75
C SER A 178 13.82 -13.22 16.82
N LEU A 179 13.56 -13.69 18.05
CA LEU A 179 13.38 -12.81 19.23
C LEU A 179 14.56 -11.84 19.43
N THR A 180 15.74 -12.22 18.95
CA THR A 180 16.97 -11.43 19.03
C THR A 180 17.13 -10.41 17.89
N SER A 181 16.15 -10.32 16.97
CA SER A 181 16.18 -9.39 15.85
C SER A 181 14.99 -8.45 15.93
N GLU A 182 15.27 -7.18 16.16
CA GLU A 182 14.26 -6.12 16.19
C GLU A 182 13.86 -5.65 14.78
N ALA A 183 14.78 -5.79 13.82
CA ALA A 183 14.58 -5.40 12.44
C ALA A 183 13.86 -6.49 11.61
N ILE A 184 12.86 -6.07 10.84
CA ILE A 184 12.27 -6.87 9.77
C ILE A 184 12.96 -6.48 8.47
N ARG A 185 13.33 -7.46 7.65
CA ARG A 185 14.11 -7.22 6.42
C ARG A 185 13.33 -7.58 5.16
N HIS A 186 13.67 -6.92 4.05
CA HIS A 186 13.10 -7.24 2.74
C HIS A 186 13.55 -8.62 2.28
N ASN A 187 12.61 -9.43 1.79
CA ASN A 187 12.95 -10.74 1.24
C ASN A 187 13.56 -10.64 -0.17
N LYS A 188 14.20 -11.73 -0.62
CA LYS A 188 14.85 -11.81 -1.94
C LYS A 188 13.91 -11.49 -3.10
N SER A 189 12.65 -11.92 -3.03
CA SER A 189 11.65 -11.69 -4.09
C SER A 189 11.37 -10.19 -4.23
N THR A 190 11.13 -9.50 -3.11
CA THR A 190 10.97 -8.04 -3.08
C THR A 190 12.19 -7.33 -3.65
N LEU A 191 13.41 -7.70 -3.23
CA LEU A 191 14.64 -7.06 -3.71
C LEU A 191 14.98 -7.33 -5.17
N THR A 192 14.52 -8.47 -5.70
CA THR A 192 14.66 -8.78 -7.14
C THR A 192 13.75 -7.88 -7.96
N LYS A 193 12.51 -7.65 -7.48
CA LYS A 193 11.52 -6.81 -8.17
C LYS A 193 11.76 -5.32 -7.98
N PHE A 194 12.16 -4.92 -6.76
CA PHE A 194 12.45 -3.56 -6.35
C PHE A 194 13.88 -3.50 -5.81
N PRO A 195 14.88 -3.29 -6.69
CA PRO A 195 16.29 -3.20 -6.31
C PRO A 195 16.58 -2.14 -5.24
N VAL A 196 15.76 -1.08 -5.21
CA VAL A 196 15.78 0.01 -4.23
C VAL A 196 14.35 0.14 -3.71
N PRO A 197 13.98 -0.62 -2.66
CA PRO A 197 12.63 -0.55 -2.10
C PRO A 197 12.33 0.84 -1.56
N LEU A 198 11.08 1.27 -1.68
CA LEU A 198 10.58 2.54 -1.17
C LEU A 198 10.69 2.63 0.36
N PHE A 199 10.43 1.52 1.05
CA PHE A 199 10.44 1.43 2.51
C PHE A 199 11.77 0.86 3.02
N THR A 200 12.83 1.61 2.82
CA THR A 200 14.19 1.25 3.24
C THR A 200 14.96 2.51 3.62
N ASP A 201 15.82 2.42 4.64
CA ASP A 201 16.76 3.48 4.94
C ASP A 201 17.88 3.52 3.89
N PRO A 202 18.22 4.69 3.31
CA PRO A 202 19.32 4.79 2.35
C PRO A 202 20.66 4.24 2.86
N ASN A 203 20.93 4.32 4.16
CA ASN A 203 22.15 3.81 4.79
C ASN A 203 22.17 2.28 4.86
N ASP A 204 21.02 1.62 4.82
CA ASP A 204 20.90 0.17 4.78
C ASP A 204 21.14 -0.41 3.37
N MET A 205 21.23 0.45 2.36
CA MET A 205 21.38 0.05 0.95
C MET A 205 22.81 -0.41 0.59
N TYR A 206 23.80 -0.15 1.45
CA TYR A 206 25.21 -0.50 1.21
C TYR A 206 25.52 -2.00 1.42
N TRP A 207 24.55 -2.81 1.84
CA TRP A 207 24.76 -4.24 2.08
C TRP A 207 24.97 -5.03 0.77
N PRO A 208 26.10 -5.77 0.60
CA PRO A 208 26.36 -6.55 -0.60
C PRO A 208 25.29 -7.63 -0.82
N ARG A 209 24.62 -7.61 -1.98
CA ARG A 209 23.54 -8.55 -2.32
C ARG A 209 23.98 -10.02 -2.33
N SER A 210 25.26 -10.30 -2.58
CA SER A 210 25.85 -11.64 -2.53
C SER A 210 25.73 -12.31 -1.14
N ASN A 211 25.56 -11.51 -0.08
CA ASN A 211 25.46 -12.01 1.28
C ASN A 211 24.02 -12.39 1.66
N ILE A 212 23.01 -11.97 0.88
CA ILE A 212 21.59 -12.33 1.13
C ILE A 212 21.31 -13.78 0.73
N GLU A 213 22.04 -14.32 -0.26
CA GLU A 213 21.84 -15.70 -0.75
C GLU A 213 22.41 -16.78 0.18
N ASN A 214 23.38 -16.41 1.01
CA ASN A 214 24.12 -17.33 1.89
C ASN A 214 23.88 -17.05 3.37
N ASP A 215 22.78 -16.35 3.72
CA ASP A 215 22.48 -15.99 5.09
C ASP A 215 21.40 -16.91 5.70
N PRO A 216 21.80 -17.96 6.44
CA PRO A 216 20.87 -18.89 7.07
C PRO A 216 20.07 -18.26 8.22
N PHE A 217 20.41 -17.06 8.68
CA PHE A 217 19.76 -16.40 9.82
C PHE A 217 18.92 -15.18 9.44
N GLY A 218 18.98 -14.71 8.19
CA GLY A 218 18.20 -13.57 7.71
C GLY A 218 18.59 -12.22 8.31
N PHE A 219 19.84 -12.07 8.76
CA PHE A 219 20.47 -10.81 9.15
C PHE A 219 20.90 -9.92 7.96
N GLY A 220 20.92 -10.44 6.74
CA GLY A 220 21.43 -9.79 5.54
C GLY A 220 20.33 -9.12 4.71
N GLY A 221 20.65 -7.94 4.18
CA GLY A 221 19.78 -7.15 3.32
C GLY A 221 19.11 -5.98 4.04
N PRO A 222 18.58 -4.98 3.31
CA PRO A 222 18.07 -3.76 3.91
C PRO A 222 16.87 -4.01 4.83
N ALA A 223 16.82 -3.30 5.97
CA ALA A 223 15.66 -3.34 6.83
C ALA A 223 14.45 -2.64 6.18
N LEU A 224 13.26 -3.05 6.61
CA LEU A 224 12.02 -2.37 6.35
C LEU A 224 11.97 -1.14 7.25
N HIS A 225 12.19 0.02 6.66
CA HIS A 225 12.11 1.30 7.35
C HIS A 225 11.08 2.19 6.67
N VAL A 226 10.20 2.81 7.45
CA VAL A 226 9.08 3.61 6.95
C VAL A 226 9.32 5.07 7.30
N SER A 227 9.99 5.79 6.40
CA SER A 227 10.17 7.23 6.54
C SER A 227 8.87 8.00 6.27
N ALA A 228 8.75 9.20 6.86
CA ALA A 228 7.58 10.04 6.68
C ALA A 228 7.34 10.41 5.22
N HIS A 229 8.42 10.66 4.48
CA HIS A 229 8.35 10.93 3.05
C HIS A 229 7.83 9.71 2.27
N ALA A 230 8.44 8.54 2.45
CA ALA A 230 8.03 7.32 1.76
C ALA A 230 6.55 6.98 2.04
N PHE A 231 6.13 7.12 3.30
CA PHE A 231 4.76 6.85 3.70
C PHE A 231 3.75 7.84 3.12
N ARG A 232 4.02 9.15 3.18
CA ARG A 232 3.16 10.17 2.55
C ARG A 232 3.04 9.94 1.04
N HIS A 233 4.15 9.63 0.38
CA HIS A 233 4.15 9.33 -1.04
C HIS A 233 3.26 8.11 -1.35
N ALA A 234 3.38 7.03 -0.59
CA ALA A 234 2.54 5.85 -0.75
C ALA A 234 1.04 6.14 -0.50
N ALA A 235 0.72 6.92 0.53
CA ALA A 235 -0.66 7.34 0.82
C ALA A 235 -1.24 8.22 -0.30
N GLU A 236 -0.42 9.09 -0.90
CA GLU A 236 -0.83 9.91 -2.04
C GLU A 236 -1.12 9.04 -3.26
N GLN A 237 -0.28 8.04 -3.58
CA GLN A 237 -0.54 7.13 -4.69
C GLN A 237 -1.87 6.37 -4.53
N VAL A 238 -2.28 6.03 -3.29
CA VAL A 238 -3.60 5.46 -3.02
C VAL A 238 -4.74 6.43 -3.38
N ARG A 239 -4.59 7.72 -3.09
CA ARG A 239 -5.58 8.76 -3.46
C ARG A 239 -5.64 8.96 -4.97
N VAL A 240 -4.48 9.04 -5.62
CA VAL A 240 -4.38 9.15 -7.08
C VAL A 240 -5.07 7.96 -7.75
N LEU A 241 -4.87 6.74 -7.24
CA LEU A 241 -5.53 5.55 -7.75
C LEU A 241 -7.05 5.62 -7.59
N SER A 242 -7.54 6.05 -6.42
CA SER A 242 -8.97 6.26 -6.19
C SER A 242 -9.53 7.26 -7.21
N ASN A 243 -8.94 8.45 -7.31
CA ASN A 243 -9.38 9.50 -8.24
C ASN A 243 -9.46 9.00 -9.69
N TRP A 244 -8.49 8.18 -10.10
CA TRP A 244 -8.44 7.61 -11.45
C TRP A 244 -9.56 6.57 -11.70
N LEU A 245 -9.93 5.79 -10.69
CA LEU A 245 -10.95 4.73 -10.79
C LEU A 245 -12.38 5.24 -10.58
N GLU A 246 -12.57 6.26 -9.75
CA GLU A 246 -13.88 6.59 -9.17
C GLU A 246 -14.92 7.05 -10.18
N GLU A 247 -14.61 8.03 -11.03
CA GLU A 247 -15.57 8.53 -12.02
C GLU A 247 -15.99 7.42 -13.02
N PRO A 248 -15.07 6.63 -13.60
CA PRO A 248 -15.41 5.49 -14.46
C PRO A 248 -16.27 4.43 -13.76
N LEU A 249 -15.93 4.04 -12.52
CA LEU A 249 -16.71 3.03 -11.77
C LEU A 249 -18.12 3.53 -11.44
N ARG A 250 -18.24 4.80 -11.04
CA ARG A 250 -19.53 5.44 -10.80
C ARG A 250 -20.37 5.53 -12.08
N LYS A 251 -19.77 5.92 -13.21
CA LYS A 251 -20.46 5.96 -14.51
C LYS A 251 -20.93 4.58 -14.93
N PHE A 252 -20.09 3.55 -14.79
CA PHE A 252 -20.46 2.18 -15.10
C PHE A 252 -21.62 1.68 -14.22
N LYS A 253 -21.59 1.97 -12.91
CA LYS A 253 -22.62 1.51 -11.96
C LYS A 253 -23.94 2.28 -12.05
N TYR A 254 -23.87 3.61 -12.18
CA TYR A 254 -25.02 4.51 -12.00
C TYR A 254 -25.39 5.31 -13.27
N GLY A 255 -24.52 5.36 -14.28
CA GLY A 255 -24.69 6.19 -15.48
C GLY A 255 -25.67 5.66 -16.53
N GLY A 256 -26.39 4.55 -16.25
CA GLY A 256 -27.40 3.98 -17.12
C GLY A 256 -28.71 4.79 -17.14
N GLY A 257 -28.69 5.99 -17.73
CA GLY A 257 -29.87 6.84 -17.92
C GLY A 257 -29.82 7.66 -19.22
N ARG A 258 -30.58 7.19 -20.23
CA ARG A 258 -30.94 7.82 -21.53
C ARG A 258 -29.84 7.98 -22.58
N THR A 259 -29.88 7.11 -23.59
CA THR A 259 -29.89 7.56 -24.98
C THR A 259 -31.36 7.69 -25.40
N GLN A 260 -31.87 8.93 -25.52
CA GLN A 260 -33.06 9.16 -26.35
C GLN A 260 -32.59 9.03 -27.80
N SER A 261 -33.16 8.07 -28.53
CA SER A 261 -33.17 8.09 -29.98
C SER A 261 -33.98 9.31 -30.41
N THR A 262 -33.31 10.35 -30.88
CA THR A 262 -33.94 11.32 -31.78
C THR A 262 -33.92 10.70 -33.16
N ASP A 263 -34.93 9.87 -33.44
CA ASP A 263 -35.40 9.68 -34.81
C ASP A 263 -36.32 10.88 -35.10
N GLU A 264 -35.83 11.81 -35.92
CA GLU A 264 -36.62 12.66 -36.81
C GLU A 264 -35.96 12.68 -38.19
#